data_AF-A0A857C6T7-F1
#
_entry.id   AF-A0A857C6T7-F1
#
_cell.length_a   1.000
_cell.length_b   1.000
_cell.length_c   1.000
_cell.angle_alpha   90.00
_cell.angle_beta   90.00
_cell.angle_gamma   90.00
#
_symmetry.space_group_name_H-M   'P 1'
#
loop_
_entity.id
_entity.type
_entity.pdbx_description
1 polymer ?
#
loop_
_entity_poly.entity_id
_entity_poly.type
_entity_poly.pdbx_seq_one_letter_code
_entity_poly.pdbx_strand_id
1 'polypeptide(L)'
;MSKPVPRRWMKRLDAVLMPAPYRALASRVMLPAWPRARLAESRIERIGEELTSTRLGADRAGCLRVSGPLDIDPLSGLLFDDARLVAPQPGEELLPWPQARPDVTRRLRMNPVRREPLTVLHHGSGGTLAAFCSDVLPRFFALDHFALPQDLLVVVPVSMGMTDHFQDALTDGVFRPRPVELMRQGRVTRTDAAYVIERPLAHAGILARIAAKLAAVYPSDGASGEPSDLILCDGGAPRAERLLAGHAELRKAVADNRLDIVDPSDLPLRALVQRLRRARTLFAPSTGELSAAVLASGSLQRLVEIADPSRRPDPRPALIADGLGLALEHLSAR
;
A
#
# COMPACT_ATOMS: atom_id res chain seq x y z
N MET A 1 -41.87 28.22 -23.44
CA MET A 1 -42.02 26.77 -23.16
C MET A 1 -40.76 26.28 -22.46
N SER A 2 -40.77 26.25 -21.12
CA SER A 2 -39.67 25.71 -20.31
C SER A 2 -40.04 24.32 -19.84
N LYS A 3 -39.30 23.29 -20.27
CA LYS A 3 -39.51 21.92 -19.78
C LYS A 3 -39.17 21.87 -18.29
N PRO A 4 -40.03 21.31 -17.42
CA PRO A 4 -39.73 21.18 -16.00
C PRO A 4 -38.58 20.18 -15.81
N VAL A 5 -37.53 20.62 -15.12
CA VAL A 5 -36.44 19.75 -14.69
C VAL A 5 -37.01 18.69 -13.74
N PRO A 6 -36.75 17.39 -13.94
CA PRO A 6 -37.33 16.34 -13.10
C PRO A 6 -36.82 16.45 -11.65
N ARG A 7 -37.76 16.52 -10.70
CA ARG A 7 -37.61 16.64 -9.22
C ARG A 7 -36.74 15.56 -8.55
N ARG A 8 -36.14 14.62 -9.29
CA ARG A 8 -35.28 13.55 -8.74
C ARG A 8 -33.89 14.02 -8.32
N TRP A 9 -33.47 15.22 -8.72
CA TRP A 9 -32.14 15.77 -8.41
C TRP A 9 -32.07 16.57 -7.10
N MET A 10 -33.19 17.04 -6.56
CA MET A 10 -33.20 17.88 -5.34
C MET A 10 -32.89 17.12 -4.05
N LYS A 11 -33.09 15.79 -3.99
CA LYS A 11 -32.68 14.98 -2.81
C LYS A 11 -31.17 14.71 -2.73
N ARG A 12 -30.39 15.06 -3.77
CA ARG A 12 -28.93 14.94 -3.74
C ARG A 12 -28.24 16.11 -3.01
N LEU A 13 -28.95 17.20 -2.73
CA LEU A 13 -28.37 18.39 -2.10
C LEU A 13 -28.30 18.34 -0.56
N ASP A 14 -29.06 17.47 0.11
CA ASP A 14 -29.04 17.39 1.58
C ASP A 14 -27.88 16.53 2.13
N ALA A 15 -27.47 15.50 1.38
CA ALA A 15 -26.27 14.71 1.71
C ALA A 15 -24.97 15.55 1.69
N VAL A 16 -25.06 16.73 1.08
CA VAL A 16 -23.93 17.51 0.62
C VAL A 16 -23.47 18.48 1.71
N LEU A 17 -24.32 18.87 2.68
CA LEU A 17 -23.94 19.65 3.88
C LEU A 17 -23.56 18.81 5.11
N MET A 18 -23.47 17.49 4.97
CA MET A 18 -23.29 16.61 6.11
C MET A 18 -21.86 16.63 6.70
N PRO A 19 -21.69 16.50 8.03
CA PRO A 19 -20.39 16.31 8.66
C PRO A 19 -19.63 15.09 8.09
N ALA A 20 -18.30 15.08 8.19
CA ALA A 20 -17.44 14.00 7.69
C ALA A 20 -17.92 12.55 7.98
N PRO A 21 -18.37 12.19 9.21
CA PRO A 21 -18.85 10.83 9.48
C PRO A 21 -20.10 10.45 8.68
N TYR A 22 -21.01 11.39 8.46
CA TYR A 22 -22.22 11.17 7.67
C TYR A 22 -21.92 11.05 6.17
N ARG A 23 -20.93 11.80 5.65
CA ARG A 23 -20.47 11.63 4.25
C ARG A 23 -19.81 10.28 4.02
N ALA A 24 -19.02 9.79 4.98
CA ALA A 24 -18.44 8.45 4.92
C ALA A 24 -19.54 7.36 4.93
N LEU A 25 -20.57 7.53 5.75
CA LEU A 25 -21.73 6.63 5.78
C LEU A 25 -22.52 6.68 4.46
N ALA A 26 -22.84 7.88 3.97
CA ALA A 26 -23.56 8.07 2.71
C ALA A 26 -22.78 7.45 1.54
N SER A 27 -21.47 7.70 1.45
CA SER A 27 -20.60 7.09 0.44
C SER A 27 -20.60 5.57 0.54
N ARG A 28 -20.56 5.00 1.76
CA ARG A 28 -20.63 3.55 1.98
C ARG A 28 -21.95 2.94 1.49
N VAL A 29 -23.06 3.64 1.66
CA VAL A 29 -24.39 3.20 1.18
C VAL A 29 -24.49 3.33 -0.34
N MET A 30 -23.91 4.37 -0.93
CA MET A 30 -24.01 4.64 -2.37
C MET A 30 -23.03 3.82 -3.22
N LEU A 31 -21.86 3.49 -2.68
CA LEU A 31 -20.76 2.86 -3.43
C LEU A 31 -21.16 1.55 -4.17
N PRO A 32 -21.93 0.62 -3.59
CA PRO A 32 -22.33 -0.61 -4.30
C PRO A 32 -23.14 -0.35 -5.57
N ALA A 33 -23.91 0.74 -5.59
CA ALA A 33 -24.74 1.16 -6.72
C ALA A 33 -24.11 2.29 -7.54
N TRP A 34 -22.88 2.70 -7.24
CA TRP A 34 -22.23 3.79 -7.95
C TRP A 34 -21.85 3.36 -9.37
N PRO A 35 -22.11 4.18 -10.41
CA PRO A 35 -21.76 3.85 -11.77
C PRO A 35 -20.27 3.51 -11.93
N ARG A 36 -19.99 2.43 -12.65
CA ARG A 36 -18.63 2.03 -13.03
C ARG A 36 -18.39 2.32 -14.50
N ALA A 37 -17.21 2.83 -14.82
CA ALA A 37 -16.74 2.95 -16.19
C ALA A 37 -15.82 1.77 -16.50
N ARG A 38 -16.11 1.09 -17.61
CA ARG A 38 -15.08 0.37 -18.35
C ARG A 38 -14.46 1.39 -19.28
N LEU A 39 -13.19 1.67 -19.10
CA LEU A 39 -12.46 2.55 -19.99
C LEU A 39 -12.42 1.89 -21.38
N ALA A 40 -12.66 2.68 -22.43
CA ALA A 40 -12.49 2.20 -23.80
C ALA A 40 -11.04 1.76 -24.02
N GLU A 41 -10.83 0.65 -24.72
CA GLU A 41 -9.49 0.13 -25.02
C GLU A 41 -8.61 1.19 -25.70
N SER A 42 -9.20 2.04 -26.55
CA SER A 42 -8.51 3.15 -27.21
C SER A 42 -7.94 4.22 -26.26
N ARG A 43 -8.35 4.23 -24.99
CA ARG A 43 -7.83 5.14 -23.95
C ARG A 43 -6.76 4.50 -23.09
N ILE A 44 -6.54 3.19 -23.21
CA ILE A 44 -5.58 2.43 -22.42
C ILE A 44 -4.41 2.03 -23.33
N GLU A 45 -3.23 2.55 -23.03
CA GLU A 45 -1.98 2.12 -23.63
C GLU A 45 -1.25 1.23 -22.61
N ARG A 46 -0.94 -0.02 -22.98
CA ARG A 46 -0.13 -0.91 -22.15
C ARG A 46 1.34 -0.58 -22.37
N ILE A 47 1.98 -0.02 -21.36
CA ILE A 47 3.40 0.36 -21.42
C ILE A 47 4.29 -0.89 -21.30
N GLY A 48 3.94 -1.78 -20.38
CA GLY A 48 4.68 -3.01 -20.14
C GLY A 48 3.91 -3.97 -19.25
N GLU A 49 4.27 -5.24 -19.36
CA GLU A 49 3.74 -6.31 -18.54
C GLU A 49 4.77 -7.40 -18.41
N GLU A 50 4.99 -7.83 -17.17
CA GLU A 50 5.82 -8.98 -16.83
C GLU A 50 5.05 -9.87 -15.87
N LEU A 51 5.15 -11.17 -16.10
CA LEU A 51 4.58 -12.20 -15.24
C LEU A 51 5.73 -12.89 -14.52
N THR A 52 5.68 -12.88 -13.19
CA THR A 52 6.56 -13.67 -12.36
C THR A 52 5.78 -14.87 -11.84
N SER A 53 6.29 -16.08 -12.10
CA SER A 53 5.71 -17.29 -11.51
C SER A 53 6.04 -17.32 -10.02
N THR A 54 5.02 -17.41 -9.18
CA THR A 54 5.11 -17.61 -7.73
C THR A 54 4.60 -19.01 -7.37
N ARG A 55 4.90 -19.51 -6.17
CA ARG A 55 4.26 -20.75 -5.67
C ARG A 55 2.74 -20.61 -5.53
N LEU A 56 2.22 -19.38 -5.48
CA LEU A 56 0.80 -19.07 -5.28
C LEU A 56 0.06 -18.73 -6.59
N GLY A 57 0.75 -18.69 -7.72
CA GLY A 57 0.20 -18.29 -9.03
C GLY A 57 1.12 -17.35 -9.81
N ALA A 58 0.65 -16.74 -10.89
CA ALA A 58 1.42 -15.70 -11.57
C ALA A 58 1.18 -14.34 -10.87
N ASP A 59 2.25 -13.70 -10.38
CA ASP A 59 2.21 -12.29 -9.99
C ASP A 59 2.46 -11.43 -11.21
N ARG A 60 1.66 -10.38 -11.37
CA ARG A 60 1.66 -9.52 -12.54
C ARG A 60 2.20 -8.15 -12.17
N ALA A 61 3.32 -7.79 -12.76
CA ALA A 61 3.79 -6.42 -12.79
C ALA A 61 3.34 -5.80 -14.11
N GLY A 62 2.41 -4.86 -14.05
CA GLY A 62 1.87 -4.18 -15.24
C GLY A 62 1.89 -2.67 -15.08
N CYS A 63 2.14 -1.98 -16.19
CA CYS A 63 1.99 -0.54 -16.28
C CYS A 63 1.07 -0.17 -17.44
N LEU A 64 0.05 0.61 -17.12
CA LEU A 64 -0.91 1.15 -18.07
C LEU A 64 -0.84 2.67 -18.06
N ARG A 65 -0.92 3.28 -19.23
CA ARG A 65 -1.20 4.70 -19.37
C ARG A 65 -2.66 4.86 -19.78
N VAL A 66 -3.42 5.56 -18.94
CA VAL A 66 -4.83 5.86 -19.20
C VAL A 66 -4.95 7.32 -19.62
N SER A 67 -5.50 7.55 -20.81
CA SER A 67 -5.65 8.88 -21.41
C SER A 67 -7.07 9.45 -21.23
N GLY A 68 -7.19 10.77 -21.29
CA GLY A 68 -8.42 11.55 -21.18
C GLY A 68 -8.65 12.12 -19.78
N PRO A 69 -9.70 12.94 -19.58
CA PRO A 69 -9.90 13.65 -18.32
C PRO A 69 -10.25 12.67 -17.21
N LEU A 70 -9.29 12.39 -16.34
CA LEU A 70 -9.43 11.53 -15.19
C LEU A 70 -9.42 12.35 -13.91
N ASP A 71 -10.34 12.02 -13.00
CA ASP A 71 -10.40 12.59 -11.67
C ASP A 71 -9.95 11.57 -10.64
N ILE A 72 -9.02 11.97 -9.77
CA ILE A 72 -8.43 11.12 -8.74
C ILE A 72 -9.00 11.52 -7.37
N ASP A 73 -9.56 10.56 -6.66
CA ASP A 73 -10.07 10.78 -5.30
C ASP A 73 -8.90 10.98 -4.32
N PRO A 74 -8.83 12.10 -3.58
CA PRO A 74 -7.70 12.41 -2.71
C PRO A 74 -7.60 11.55 -1.46
N LEU A 75 -8.68 10.85 -1.08
CA LEU A 75 -8.68 9.99 0.09
C LEU A 75 -8.18 8.58 -0.25
N SER A 76 -8.64 8.05 -1.37
CA SER A 76 -8.40 6.65 -1.75
C SER A 76 -7.46 6.48 -2.92
N GLY A 77 -7.07 7.55 -3.61
CA GLY A 77 -6.27 7.48 -4.83
C GLY A 77 -7.01 6.90 -6.05
N LEU A 78 -8.31 6.60 -5.93
CA LEU A 78 -9.05 5.92 -6.99
C LEU A 78 -9.34 6.83 -8.18
N LEU A 79 -9.25 6.24 -9.38
CA LEU A 79 -9.51 6.89 -10.65
C LEU A 79 -10.99 6.87 -11.01
N PHE A 80 -11.44 7.94 -11.64
CA PHE A 80 -12.78 8.03 -12.16
C PHE A 80 -12.79 8.80 -13.48
N ASP A 81 -13.73 8.40 -14.32
CA ASP A 81 -13.98 8.94 -15.65
C ASP A 81 -15.42 9.47 -15.67
N ASP A 82 -15.59 10.78 -15.87
CA ASP A 82 -16.90 11.45 -15.82
C ASP A 82 -17.76 11.05 -14.59
N ALA A 83 -17.16 11.16 -13.40
CA ALA A 83 -17.75 10.76 -12.12
C ALA A 83 -18.09 9.26 -11.94
N ARG A 84 -17.76 8.41 -12.92
CA ARG A 84 -17.88 6.95 -12.83
C ARG A 84 -16.58 6.37 -12.32
N LEU A 85 -16.67 5.44 -11.36
CA LEU A 85 -15.48 4.77 -10.85
C LEU A 85 -14.87 3.93 -11.97
N VAL A 86 -13.60 4.18 -12.30
CA VAL A 86 -12.87 3.32 -13.24
C VAL A 86 -12.74 1.95 -12.58
N ALA A 87 -13.25 0.92 -13.25
CA ALA A 87 -13.16 -0.44 -12.73
C ALA A 87 -11.68 -0.84 -12.53
N PRO A 88 -11.39 -1.73 -11.56
CA PRO A 88 -10.06 -2.31 -11.42
C PRO A 88 -9.57 -2.86 -12.76
N GLN A 89 -8.32 -2.57 -13.09
CA GLN A 89 -7.65 -3.12 -14.26
C GLN A 89 -7.29 -4.59 -13.97
N PRO A 90 -7.21 -5.47 -14.98
CA PRO A 90 -6.85 -6.88 -14.78
C PRO A 90 -5.53 -7.03 -14.01
N GLY A 91 -5.41 -8.04 -13.12
CA GLY A 91 -4.21 -8.27 -12.29
C GLY A 91 -4.36 -8.02 -10.79
N GLU A 92 -5.51 -7.53 -10.32
CA GLU A 92 -5.78 -7.35 -8.88
C GLU A 92 -6.50 -8.55 -8.24
N GLU A 93 -6.41 -9.71 -8.87
CA GLU A 93 -7.18 -10.91 -8.53
C GLU A 93 -6.70 -11.58 -7.23
N LEU A 94 -5.45 -11.34 -6.83
CA LEU A 94 -4.80 -12.00 -5.69
C LEU A 94 -5.08 -11.33 -4.34
N LEU A 95 -5.49 -10.06 -4.31
CA LEU A 95 -5.86 -9.36 -3.08
C LEU A 95 -7.31 -8.88 -3.17
N PRO A 96 -8.11 -9.00 -2.09
CA PRO A 96 -9.35 -8.23 -2.02
C PRO A 96 -9.00 -6.76 -2.21
N TRP A 97 -9.70 -6.09 -3.14
CA TRP A 97 -9.54 -4.67 -3.41
C TRP A 97 -9.45 -3.91 -2.08
N PRO A 98 -8.52 -2.94 -1.96
CA PRO A 98 -8.36 -2.16 -0.76
C PRO A 98 -9.74 -1.70 -0.35
N GLN A 99 -10.04 -1.79 0.95
CA GLN A 99 -11.27 -1.21 1.49
C GLN A 99 -11.25 0.33 1.41
N ALA A 100 -10.54 0.91 0.44
CA ALA A 100 -10.72 2.25 -0.08
C ALA A 100 -12.21 2.48 -0.27
N ARG A 101 -12.78 3.25 0.65
CA ARG A 101 -14.14 3.79 0.57
C ARG A 101 -14.00 5.18 -0.02
N PRO A 102 -14.01 5.35 -1.35
CA PRO A 102 -13.93 6.68 -1.93
C PRO A 102 -15.11 7.51 -1.42
N ASP A 103 -14.84 8.78 -1.14
CA ASP A 103 -15.91 9.72 -0.83
C ASP A 103 -16.54 10.16 -2.15
N VAL A 104 -17.54 9.41 -2.62
CA VAL A 104 -18.22 9.69 -3.89
C VAL A 104 -19.07 10.96 -3.82
N THR A 105 -19.49 11.39 -2.62
CA THR A 105 -20.25 12.64 -2.42
C THR A 105 -19.41 13.87 -2.72
N ARG A 106 -18.10 13.75 -2.50
CA ARG A 106 -17.10 14.80 -2.69
C ARG A 106 -16.96 15.25 -4.15
N ARG A 107 -17.27 14.38 -5.11
CA ARG A 107 -17.28 14.69 -6.55
C ARG A 107 -18.32 15.72 -6.95
N LEU A 108 -19.36 15.91 -6.13
CA LEU A 108 -20.44 16.85 -6.40
C LEU A 108 -20.04 18.32 -6.10
N ARG A 109 -18.85 18.58 -5.54
CA ARG A 109 -18.49 19.89 -4.97
C ARG A 109 -17.11 20.46 -5.31
N MET A 110 -16.20 19.68 -5.87
CA MET A 110 -14.79 20.11 -5.90
C MET A 110 -14.38 20.71 -7.24
N ASN A 111 -13.74 21.88 -7.16
CA ASN A 111 -12.93 22.41 -8.26
C ASN A 111 -11.71 21.50 -8.42
N PRO A 112 -11.55 20.83 -9.57
CA PRO A 112 -10.41 19.97 -9.80
C PRO A 112 -9.14 20.80 -9.90
N VAL A 113 -8.06 20.32 -9.29
CA VAL A 113 -6.72 20.85 -9.47
C VAL A 113 -6.04 20.04 -10.56
N ARG A 114 -5.60 20.71 -11.63
CA ARG A 114 -4.90 20.04 -12.72
C ARG A 114 -3.47 19.67 -12.31
N ARG A 115 -3.08 18.43 -12.61
CA ARG A 115 -1.74 17.86 -12.41
C ARG A 115 -1.45 16.87 -13.52
N GLU A 116 -0.31 17.00 -14.19
CA GLU A 116 0.03 16.18 -15.35
C GLU A 116 1.55 16.04 -15.52
N PRO A 117 2.00 14.90 -16.08
CA PRO A 117 1.43 13.56 -15.92
C PRO A 117 1.67 13.03 -14.50
N LEU A 118 0.84 12.09 -14.02
CA LEU A 118 1.02 11.56 -12.66
C LEU A 118 0.74 10.06 -12.53
N THR A 119 1.26 9.49 -11.44
CA THR A 119 0.91 8.15 -10.94
C THR A 119 0.51 8.20 -9.47
N VAL A 120 -0.38 7.30 -9.06
CA VAL A 120 -0.83 7.19 -7.66
C VAL A 120 -0.17 5.97 -7.03
N LEU A 121 0.58 6.15 -5.93
CA LEU A 121 1.27 5.01 -5.30
C LEU A 121 0.41 4.23 -4.32
N HIS A 122 -0.63 4.85 -3.76
CA HIS A 122 -1.44 4.21 -2.74
C HIS A 122 -2.93 4.29 -3.07
N HIS A 123 -3.56 3.12 -3.13
CA HIS A 123 -4.99 2.98 -3.27
C HIS A 123 -5.58 2.46 -1.95
N GLY A 124 -5.91 3.34 -1.01
CA GLY A 124 -6.34 2.91 0.31
C GLY A 124 -6.65 4.06 1.24
N SER A 125 -7.40 3.78 2.30
CA SER A 125 -7.77 4.77 3.31
C SER A 125 -6.90 4.74 4.57
N GLY A 126 -5.90 3.85 4.65
CA GLY A 126 -5.08 3.65 5.85
C GLY A 126 -3.59 3.75 5.58
N GLY A 127 -2.87 4.50 6.43
CA GLY A 127 -1.42 4.63 6.40
C GLY A 127 -0.74 3.63 7.34
N THR A 128 -0.77 2.34 7.01
CA THR A 128 -0.09 1.30 7.80
C THR A 128 1.27 0.97 7.21
N LEU A 129 2.21 0.50 8.05
CA LEU A 129 3.50 -0.02 7.57
C LEU A 129 3.32 -1.12 6.51
N ALA A 130 2.31 -1.98 6.70
CA ALA A 130 1.95 -3.00 5.72
C ALA A 130 1.61 -2.39 4.35
N ALA A 131 0.77 -1.35 4.31
CA ALA A 131 0.42 -0.68 3.06
C ALA A 131 1.61 0.08 2.45
N PHE A 132 2.50 0.66 3.26
CA PHE A 132 3.73 1.26 2.76
C PHE A 132 4.62 0.22 2.06
N CYS A 133 4.86 -0.93 2.70
CA CYS A 133 5.74 -1.96 2.17
C CYS A 133 5.13 -2.76 1.00
N SER A 134 3.81 -2.94 0.98
CA SER A 134 3.11 -3.75 -0.04
C SER A 134 2.51 -2.93 -1.19
N ASP A 135 2.32 -1.61 -1.03
CA ASP A 135 1.65 -0.78 -2.05
C ASP A 135 2.58 0.34 -2.52
N VAL A 136 3.04 1.18 -1.58
CA VAL A 136 3.80 2.39 -1.91
C VAL A 136 5.16 2.08 -2.52
N LEU A 137 5.99 1.29 -1.83
CA LEU A 137 7.33 0.95 -2.32
C LEU A 137 7.25 0.17 -3.64
N PRO A 138 6.50 -0.95 -3.76
CA PRO A 138 6.47 -1.72 -5.00
C PRO A 138 6.00 -0.89 -6.20
N ARG A 139 4.96 -0.07 -6.05
CA ARG A 139 4.51 0.80 -7.15
C ARG A 139 5.55 1.86 -7.52
N PHE A 140 6.22 2.46 -6.55
CA PHE A 140 7.24 3.47 -6.82
C PHE A 140 8.41 2.89 -7.62
N PHE A 141 8.92 1.73 -7.22
CA PHE A 141 10.07 1.11 -7.91
C PHE A 141 9.69 0.42 -9.22
N ALA A 142 8.41 0.08 -9.41
CA ALA A 142 7.90 -0.32 -10.71
C ALA A 142 8.00 0.80 -11.77
N LEU A 143 7.96 2.08 -11.36
CA LEU A 143 8.12 3.20 -12.31
C LEU A 143 9.47 3.14 -13.03
N ASP A 144 10.54 2.83 -12.30
CA ASP A 144 11.87 2.64 -12.89
C ASP A 144 11.99 1.33 -13.67
N HIS A 145 11.30 0.29 -13.20
CA HIS A 145 11.24 -1.00 -13.90
C HIS A 145 10.67 -0.86 -15.31
N PHE A 146 9.58 -0.09 -15.46
CA PHE A 146 8.95 0.21 -16.76
C PHE A 146 9.54 1.44 -17.47
N ALA A 147 10.71 1.92 -17.04
CA ALA A 147 11.42 3.06 -17.64
C ALA A 147 10.55 4.32 -17.79
N LEU A 148 9.64 4.59 -16.83
CA LEU A 148 8.80 5.78 -16.85
C LEU A 148 9.61 7.05 -16.54
N PRO A 149 9.19 8.23 -17.05
CA PRO A 149 9.89 9.48 -16.83
C PRO A 149 10.19 9.78 -15.36
N GLN A 150 11.35 10.38 -15.09
CA GLN A 150 11.80 10.73 -13.73
C GLN A 150 11.17 12.04 -13.21
N ASP A 151 10.61 12.86 -14.10
CA ASP A 151 9.81 14.05 -13.77
C ASP A 151 8.33 13.73 -13.56
N LEU A 152 7.93 12.46 -13.73
CA LEU A 152 6.57 12.00 -13.48
C LEU A 152 6.16 12.31 -12.04
N LEU A 153 5.05 13.04 -11.88
CA LEU A 153 4.54 13.39 -10.56
C LEU A 153 3.99 12.15 -9.86
N VAL A 154 4.52 11.90 -8.68
CA VAL A 154 4.06 10.82 -7.81
C VAL A 154 3.10 11.39 -6.79
N VAL A 155 1.85 10.91 -6.77
CA VAL A 155 0.86 11.38 -5.79
C VAL A 155 0.50 10.31 -4.79
N VAL A 156 0.32 10.74 -3.53
CA VAL A 156 -0.03 9.86 -2.41
C VAL A 156 -1.11 10.51 -1.56
N PRO A 157 -2.15 9.79 -1.09
CA PRO A 157 -3.11 10.31 -0.14
C PRO A 157 -2.44 10.81 1.13
N VAL A 158 -2.91 11.93 1.70
CA VAL A 158 -2.37 12.51 2.94
C VAL A 158 -2.36 11.50 4.10
N SER A 159 -3.32 10.58 4.16
CA SER A 159 -3.35 9.53 5.21
C SER A 159 -2.14 8.60 5.19
N MET A 160 -1.57 8.34 4.02
CA MET A 160 -0.32 7.59 3.88
C MET A 160 0.88 8.54 3.95
N GLY A 161 0.77 9.69 3.27
CA GLY A 161 1.83 10.69 3.23
C GLY A 161 2.27 11.18 4.60
N MET A 162 1.35 11.30 5.57
CA MET A 162 1.65 11.81 6.92
C MET A 162 2.12 10.74 7.91
N THR A 163 2.38 9.51 7.47
CA THR A 163 2.93 8.48 8.34
C THR A 163 4.43 8.71 8.54
N ASP A 164 4.96 8.34 9.71
CA ASP A 164 6.37 8.55 10.05
C ASP A 164 7.30 7.85 9.06
N HIS A 165 7.03 6.58 8.75
CA HIS A 165 7.81 5.82 7.78
C HIS A 165 7.79 6.43 6.37
N PHE A 166 6.68 7.04 5.93
CA PHE A 166 6.65 7.73 4.64
C PHE A 166 7.45 9.04 4.68
N GLN A 167 7.30 9.82 5.75
CA GLN A 167 8.02 11.09 5.93
C GLN A 167 9.54 10.87 6.05
N ASP A 168 9.96 9.83 6.76
CA ASP A 168 11.36 9.41 6.84
C ASP A 168 11.88 9.04 5.44
N ALA A 169 11.18 8.16 4.72
CA ALA A 169 11.57 7.74 3.37
C ALA A 169 11.67 8.93 2.40
N LEU A 170 10.74 9.90 2.50
CA LEU A 170 10.76 11.11 1.70
C LEU A 170 11.96 11.99 2.03
N THR A 171 12.23 12.21 3.32
CA THR A 171 13.33 13.05 3.83
C THR A 171 14.68 12.46 3.46
N ASP A 172 14.86 11.15 3.64
CA ASP A 172 16.09 10.42 3.34
C ASP A 172 16.31 10.21 1.82
N GLY A 173 15.32 10.55 0.98
CA GLY A 173 15.48 10.51 -0.47
C GLY A 173 15.26 9.13 -1.11
N VAL A 174 14.50 8.24 -0.45
CA VAL A 174 14.04 6.96 -1.03
C VAL A 174 13.26 7.20 -2.32
N PHE A 175 12.44 8.25 -2.37
CA PHE A 175 11.62 8.59 -3.54
C PHE A 175 12.32 9.47 -4.60
N ARG A 176 13.59 9.84 -4.39
CA ARG A 176 14.34 10.60 -5.41
C ARG A 176 14.71 9.70 -6.60
N PRO A 177 14.64 10.22 -7.84
CA PRO A 177 14.54 11.64 -8.20
C PRO A 177 13.12 12.20 -8.37
N ARG A 178 12.07 11.36 -8.28
CA ARG A 178 10.71 11.79 -8.65
C ARG A 178 10.11 12.76 -7.62
N PRO A 179 9.39 13.81 -8.08
CA PRO A 179 8.66 14.68 -7.19
C PRO A 179 7.46 13.95 -6.59
N VAL A 180 7.27 14.10 -5.27
CA VAL A 180 6.14 13.53 -4.53
C VAL A 180 5.20 14.65 -4.07
N GLU A 181 3.91 14.54 -4.40
CA GLU A 181 2.86 15.47 -3.93
C GLU A 181 1.83 14.73 -3.07
N LEU A 182 1.51 15.30 -1.91
CA LEU A 182 0.47 14.80 -1.04
C LEU A 182 -0.91 15.33 -1.48
N MET A 183 -1.84 14.41 -1.73
CA MET A 183 -3.20 14.76 -2.15
C MET A 183 -3.99 15.38 -1.00
N ARG A 184 -4.22 16.69 -1.06
CA ARG A 184 -4.97 17.41 -0.03
C ARG A 184 -6.40 16.89 0.09
N GLN A 185 -6.81 16.60 1.33
CA GLN A 185 -8.19 16.24 1.61
C GLN A 185 -9.12 17.41 1.24
N GLY A 186 -9.98 17.23 0.24
CA GLY A 186 -10.93 18.26 -0.21
C GLY A 186 -10.59 18.94 -1.54
N ARG A 187 -9.61 18.42 -2.30
CA ARG A 187 -9.45 18.76 -3.72
C ARG A 187 -9.35 17.49 -4.56
N VAL A 188 -10.14 17.41 -5.63
CA VAL A 188 -9.96 16.37 -6.66
C VAL A 188 -8.77 16.75 -7.50
N THR A 189 -7.91 15.79 -7.80
CA THR A 189 -6.84 15.99 -8.79
C THR A 189 -7.37 15.58 -10.15
N ARG A 190 -7.22 16.41 -11.16
CA ARG A 190 -7.57 16.09 -12.55
C ARG A 190 -6.31 16.00 -13.40
N THR A 191 -6.28 15.01 -14.28
CA THR A 191 -5.18 14.78 -15.21
C THR A 191 -5.72 14.28 -16.54
N ASP A 192 -5.11 14.68 -17.65
CA ASP A 192 -5.41 14.14 -18.98
C ASP A 192 -4.66 12.83 -19.27
N ALA A 193 -3.69 12.44 -18.43
CA ALA A 193 -3.01 11.15 -18.50
C ALA A 193 -2.53 10.65 -17.13
N ALA A 194 -2.93 9.43 -16.76
CA ALA A 194 -2.47 8.76 -15.54
C ALA A 194 -1.73 7.46 -15.85
N TYR A 195 -0.59 7.24 -15.18
CA TYR A 195 0.10 5.96 -15.18
C TYR A 195 -0.39 5.11 -14.01
N VAL A 196 -0.97 3.95 -14.32
CA VAL A 196 -1.52 3.00 -13.37
C VAL A 196 -0.57 1.81 -13.27
N ILE A 197 -0.09 1.56 -12.06
CA ILE A 197 0.79 0.42 -11.77
C ILE A 197 -0.04 -0.66 -11.08
N GLU A 198 -0.12 -1.82 -11.73
CA GLU A 198 -0.67 -3.05 -11.17
C GLU A 198 0.24 -3.50 -10.00
N ARG A 199 -0.32 -3.99 -8.88
CA ARG A 199 0.41 -4.20 -7.61
C ARG A 199 1.43 -5.34 -7.73
N PRO A 200 2.74 -5.06 -7.84
CA PRO A 200 3.74 -6.09 -8.09
C PRO A 200 4.31 -6.61 -6.77
N LEU A 201 3.53 -7.44 -6.05
CA LEU A 201 3.85 -7.81 -4.66
C LEU A 201 4.99 -8.83 -4.55
N ALA A 202 5.11 -9.71 -5.53
CA ALA A 202 6.08 -10.81 -5.55
C ALA A 202 7.13 -10.64 -6.66
N HIS A 203 7.08 -9.57 -7.43
CA HIS A 203 7.99 -9.35 -8.55
C HIS A 203 9.45 -9.16 -8.07
N ALA A 204 10.26 -10.20 -8.19
CA ALA A 204 11.63 -10.26 -7.66
C ALA A 204 12.52 -9.09 -8.15
N GLY A 205 12.38 -8.68 -9.41
CA GLY A 205 13.12 -7.54 -9.96
C GLY A 205 12.79 -6.20 -9.29
N ILE A 206 11.54 -6.02 -8.85
CA ILE A 206 11.10 -4.80 -8.16
C ILE A 206 11.55 -4.85 -6.69
N LEU A 207 11.41 -6.01 -6.04
CA LEU A 207 11.91 -6.23 -4.68
C LEU A 207 13.43 -6.04 -4.57
N ALA A 208 14.20 -6.50 -5.57
CA ALA A 208 15.63 -6.28 -5.64
C ALA A 208 16.00 -4.79 -5.79
N ARG A 209 15.23 -4.02 -6.58
CA ARG A 209 15.41 -2.56 -6.71
C ARG A 209 15.11 -1.84 -5.39
N ILE A 210 14.07 -2.25 -4.67
CA ILE A 210 13.76 -1.73 -3.33
C ILE A 210 14.94 -1.98 -2.39
N ALA A 211 15.42 -3.23 -2.32
CA ALA A 211 16.55 -3.63 -1.49
C ALA A 211 17.80 -2.79 -1.78
N ALA A 212 18.16 -2.64 -3.06
CA ALA A 212 19.31 -1.86 -3.49
C ALA A 212 19.20 -0.38 -3.10
N LYS A 213 18.03 0.25 -3.32
CA LYS A 213 17.82 1.66 -2.95
C LYS A 213 17.86 1.86 -1.45
N LEU A 214 17.20 1.00 -0.67
CA LEU A 214 17.25 1.05 0.78
C LEU A 214 18.68 0.83 1.28
N ALA A 215 19.50 0.02 0.60
CA ALA A 215 20.89 -0.23 1.01
C ALA A 215 21.77 1.00 0.80
N ALA A 216 21.53 1.73 -0.28
CA ALA A 216 22.20 2.99 -0.55
C ALA A 216 21.78 4.11 0.42
N VAL A 217 20.49 4.20 0.75
CA VAL A 217 19.95 5.26 1.62
C VAL A 217 20.21 4.98 3.10
N TYR A 218 20.09 3.72 3.50
CA TYR A 218 20.25 3.25 4.88
C TYR A 218 21.41 2.26 4.95
N PRO A 219 22.67 2.70 4.82
CA PRO A 219 23.80 1.79 4.93
C PRO A 219 23.78 1.09 6.29
N SER A 220 24.19 -0.18 6.30
CA SER A 220 24.39 -0.89 7.56
C SER A 220 25.58 -0.28 8.27
N ASP A 221 25.36 0.26 9.46
CA ASP A 221 26.44 0.60 10.38
C ASP A 221 27.20 -0.70 10.67
N GLY A 222 28.48 -0.75 10.31
CA GLY A 222 29.32 -1.95 10.17
C GLY A 222 29.00 -3.07 11.16
N ALA A 223 28.90 -4.28 10.64
CA ALA A 223 28.46 -5.50 11.32
C ALA A 223 29.26 -5.82 12.60
N SER A 224 28.75 -5.44 13.77
CA SER A 224 29.27 -5.93 15.06
C SER A 224 28.20 -6.60 15.93
N GLY A 225 27.11 -7.10 15.34
CA GLY A 225 26.07 -7.83 16.05
C GLY A 225 25.75 -9.14 15.36
N GLU A 226 25.62 -10.22 16.13
CA GLU A 226 25.13 -11.50 15.62
C GLU A 226 23.69 -11.33 15.07
N PRO A 227 23.33 -12.05 13.98
CA PRO A 227 21.96 -12.07 13.50
C PRO A 227 20.99 -12.47 14.62
N SER A 228 19.91 -11.72 14.82
CA SER A 228 18.91 -12.00 15.85
C SER A 228 17.58 -12.44 15.26
N ASP A 229 16.81 -13.20 16.01
CA ASP A 229 15.42 -13.47 15.67
C ASP A 229 14.55 -12.36 16.30
N LEU A 230 13.51 -11.90 15.59
CA LEU A 230 12.68 -10.80 16.07
C LEU A 230 11.18 -11.00 15.83
N ILE A 231 10.38 -10.47 16.74
CA ILE A 231 8.93 -10.28 16.60
C ILE A 231 8.67 -8.82 16.24
N LEU A 232 8.10 -8.59 15.06
CA LEU A 232 7.61 -7.28 14.67
C LEU A 232 6.12 -7.18 15.03
N CYS A 233 5.78 -6.30 15.96
CA CYS A 233 4.43 -6.20 16.50
C CYS A 233 4.07 -4.74 16.78
N ASP A 234 3.18 -4.17 15.98
CA ASP A 234 2.64 -2.83 16.22
C ASP A 234 1.82 -2.81 17.53
N GLY A 235 2.16 -1.92 18.46
CA GLY A 235 1.69 -1.95 19.86
C GLY A 235 2.62 -2.70 20.81
N GLY A 236 3.81 -3.08 20.35
CA GLY A 236 4.98 -3.47 21.13
C GLY A 236 4.79 -4.69 22.03
N ALA A 237 5.54 -4.69 23.14
CA ALA A 237 5.55 -5.79 24.11
C ALA A 237 4.16 -6.17 24.65
N PRO A 238 3.25 -5.23 25.00
CA PRO A 238 1.92 -5.57 25.49
C PRO A 238 1.05 -6.34 24.49
N ARG A 239 1.17 -6.04 23.18
CA ARG A 239 0.46 -6.81 22.15
C ARG A 239 1.16 -8.14 21.89
N ALA A 240 2.50 -8.15 21.84
CA ALA A 240 3.27 -9.37 21.68
C ALA A 240 2.98 -10.38 22.80
N GLU A 241 2.89 -9.97 24.06
CA GLU A 241 2.57 -10.87 25.18
C GLU A 241 1.23 -11.58 24.97
N ARG A 242 0.20 -10.85 24.54
CA ARG A 242 -1.13 -11.42 24.22
C ARG A 242 -1.07 -12.39 23.05
N LEU A 243 -0.35 -12.01 21.98
CA LEU A 243 -0.14 -12.84 20.79
C LEU A 243 0.58 -14.15 21.13
N LEU A 244 1.54 -14.10 22.05
CA LEU A 244 2.36 -15.22 22.47
C LEU A 244 1.74 -16.08 23.57
N ALA A 245 0.54 -15.75 24.07
CA ALA A 245 -0.07 -16.44 25.21
C ALA A 245 -0.16 -17.97 25.03
N GLY A 246 -0.42 -18.44 23.81
CA GLY A 246 -0.47 -19.86 23.43
C GLY A 246 0.86 -20.46 22.93
N HIS A 247 1.99 -19.75 23.09
CA HIS A 247 3.28 -20.13 22.52
C HIS A 247 4.39 -20.12 23.58
N ALA A 248 4.38 -21.11 24.47
CA ALA A 248 5.31 -21.18 25.61
C ALA A 248 6.79 -21.10 25.20
N GLU A 249 7.17 -21.74 24.09
CA GLU A 249 8.56 -21.71 23.58
C GLU A 249 8.99 -20.30 23.14
N LEU A 250 8.12 -19.56 22.45
CA LEU A 250 8.40 -18.18 22.05
C LEU A 250 8.42 -17.23 23.24
N ARG A 251 7.49 -17.39 24.20
CA ARG A 251 7.52 -16.62 25.46
C ARG A 251 8.82 -16.83 26.22
N LYS A 252 9.28 -18.08 26.30
CA LYS A 252 10.57 -18.41 26.91
C LYS A 252 11.73 -17.77 26.13
N ALA A 253 11.70 -17.81 24.79
CA ALA A 253 12.73 -17.17 23.97
C ALA A 253 12.80 -15.64 24.18
N VAL A 254 11.66 -14.96 24.33
CA VAL A 254 11.60 -13.53 24.69
C VAL A 254 12.18 -13.30 26.09
N ALA A 255 11.79 -14.10 27.09
CA ALA A 255 12.30 -13.97 28.46
C ALA A 255 13.81 -14.23 28.57
N ASP A 256 14.34 -15.13 27.73
CA ASP A 256 15.77 -15.46 27.64
C ASP A 256 16.56 -14.42 26.79
N ASN A 257 15.94 -13.34 26.29
CA ASN A 257 16.52 -12.37 25.34
C ASN A 257 17.06 -13.00 24.03
N ARG A 258 16.48 -14.13 23.61
CA ARG A 258 16.79 -14.78 22.33
C ARG A 258 15.89 -14.33 21.19
N LEU A 259 14.80 -13.63 21.51
CA LEU A 259 13.81 -13.15 20.56
C LEU A 259 13.44 -11.70 20.90
N ASP A 260 13.82 -10.78 20.01
CA ASP A 260 13.64 -9.35 20.23
C ASP A 260 12.24 -8.90 19.82
N ILE A 261 11.53 -8.15 20.67
CA ILE A 261 10.25 -7.52 20.28
C ILE A 261 10.53 -6.11 19.77
N VAL A 262 10.03 -5.82 18.56
CA VAL A 262 10.17 -4.53 17.91
C VAL A 262 8.79 -3.98 17.60
N ASP A 263 8.50 -2.79 18.14
CA ASP A 263 7.37 -1.98 17.69
C ASP A 263 7.85 -1.11 16.51
N PRO A 264 7.32 -1.29 15.29
CA PRO A 264 7.67 -0.43 14.17
C PRO A 264 7.29 1.04 14.37
N SER A 265 6.28 1.32 15.21
CA SER A 265 5.78 2.68 15.45
C SER A 265 6.70 3.49 16.37
N ASP A 266 7.58 2.83 17.12
CA ASP A 266 8.53 3.46 18.04
C ASP A 266 9.90 3.75 17.40
N LEU A 267 10.10 3.35 16.14
CA LEU A 267 11.39 3.45 15.45
C LEU A 267 11.31 4.32 14.20
N PRO A 268 12.28 5.23 13.99
CA PRO A 268 12.50 5.83 12.68
C PRO A 268 12.75 4.74 11.62
N LEU A 269 12.34 5.00 10.38
CA LEU A 269 12.42 4.02 9.29
C LEU A 269 13.85 3.48 9.11
N ARG A 270 14.87 4.34 9.23
CA ARG A 270 16.28 3.93 9.17
C ARG A 270 16.60 2.85 10.21
N ALA A 271 16.23 3.06 11.46
CA ALA A 271 16.50 2.13 12.55
C ALA A 271 15.72 0.81 12.33
N LEU A 272 14.47 0.90 11.87
CA LEU A 272 13.66 -0.27 11.53
C LEU A 272 14.30 -1.09 10.39
N VAL A 273 14.72 -0.45 9.30
CA VAL A 273 15.41 -1.12 8.18
C VAL A 273 16.69 -1.81 8.66
N GLN A 274 17.51 -1.12 9.45
CA GLN A 274 18.74 -1.69 9.99
C GLN A 274 18.47 -2.87 10.92
N ARG A 275 17.42 -2.80 11.76
CA ARG A 275 17.01 -3.89 12.65
C ARG A 275 16.55 -5.11 11.86
N LEU A 276 15.70 -4.90 10.86
CA LEU A 276 15.19 -5.96 9.98
C LEU A 276 16.28 -6.61 9.13
N ARG A 277 17.31 -5.86 8.72
CA ARG A 277 18.47 -6.42 8.00
C ARG A 277 19.37 -7.32 8.84
N ARG A 278 19.36 -7.15 10.14
CA ARG A 278 20.07 -8.03 11.08
C ARG A 278 19.22 -9.22 11.51
N ALA A 279 17.96 -9.23 11.11
CA ALA A 279 17.04 -10.30 11.42
C ALA A 279 17.41 -11.56 10.63
N ARG A 280 17.53 -12.67 11.34
CA ARG A 280 17.57 -14.00 10.72
C ARG A 280 16.16 -14.52 10.48
N THR A 281 15.32 -14.46 11.51
CA THR A 281 13.91 -14.86 11.47
C THR A 281 13.04 -13.67 11.84
N LEU A 282 12.01 -13.42 11.05
CA LEU A 282 10.99 -12.43 11.35
C LEU A 282 9.67 -13.13 11.68
N PHE A 283 9.23 -12.93 12.92
CA PHE A 283 7.92 -13.32 13.41
C PHE A 283 7.00 -12.09 13.36
N ALA A 284 5.75 -12.26 12.93
CA ALA A 284 4.75 -11.19 13.04
C ALA A 284 3.33 -11.76 13.02
N PRO A 285 2.34 -11.01 13.55
CA PRO A 285 0.94 -11.41 13.46
C PRO A 285 0.44 -11.43 12.02
N SER A 286 -0.66 -12.15 11.77
CA SER A 286 -1.34 -12.26 10.47
C SER A 286 -2.04 -10.97 10.00
N THR A 287 -1.59 -9.81 10.47
CA THR A 287 -2.25 -8.50 10.27
C THR A 287 -1.52 -7.57 9.30
N GLY A 288 -0.53 -8.10 8.59
CA GLY A 288 0.17 -7.44 7.48
C GLY A 288 1.57 -6.92 7.84
N GLU A 289 1.98 -6.95 9.11
CA GLU A 289 3.29 -6.53 9.60
C GLU A 289 4.42 -7.32 8.93
N LEU A 290 4.19 -8.59 8.58
CA LEU A 290 5.12 -9.39 7.78
C LEU A 290 5.44 -8.79 6.40
N SER A 291 4.63 -7.88 5.89
CA SER A 291 4.97 -7.14 4.65
C SER A 291 6.23 -6.30 4.80
N ALA A 292 6.64 -5.98 6.04
CA ALA A 292 7.91 -5.31 6.33
C ALA A 292 9.14 -6.17 6.00
N ALA A 293 8.97 -7.46 5.68
CA ALA A 293 10.05 -8.31 5.17
C ALA A 293 10.77 -7.69 3.95
N VAL A 294 10.06 -6.89 3.15
CA VAL A 294 10.63 -6.13 2.02
C VAL A 294 11.77 -5.20 2.47
N LEU A 295 11.70 -4.67 3.69
CA LEU A 295 12.72 -3.76 4.24
C LEU A 295 14.03 -4.49 4.59
N ALA A 296 13.95 -5.79 4.91
CA ALA A 296 15.12 -6.61 5.29
C ALA A 296 16.10 -6.85 4.12
N SER A 297 15.73 -6.52 2.89
CA SER A 297 16.66 -6.51 1.75
C SER A 297 17.36 -7.86 1.50
N GLY A 298 16.68 -8.98 1.77
CA GLY A 298 17.17 -10.34 1.50
C GLY A 298 18.02 -10.98 2.62
N SER A 299 18.17 -10.35 3.78
CA SER A 299 18.90 -10.94 4.92
C SER A 299 18.13 -12.04 5.65
N LEU A 300 16.80 -12.01 5.54
CA LEU A 300 15.92 -12.94 6.22
C LEU A 300 16.10 -14.34 5.67
N GLN A 301 16.16 -15.32 6.57
CA GLN A 301 16.15 -16.74 6.24
C GLN A 301 14.76 -17.33 6.37
N ARG A 302 13.93 -16.77 7.27
CA ARG A 302 12.63 -17.32 7.65
C ARG A 302 11.60 -16.23 7.95
N LEU A 303 10.38 -16.47 7.50
CA LEU A 303 9.19 -15.67 7.83
C LEU A 303 8.19 -16.57 8.56
N VAL A 304 7.78 -16.14 9.75
CA VAL A 304 6.84 -16.91 10.59
C VAL A 304 5.63 -16.05 10.92
N GLU A 305 4.47 -16.46 10.42
CA GLU A 305 3.20 -15.87 10.78
C GLU A 305 2.68 -16.47 12.09
N ILE A 306 2.43 -15.61 13.07
CA ILE A 306 1.73 -16.00 14.29
C ILE A 306 0.25 -15.71 14.09
N ALA A 307 -0.58 -16.76 14.16
CA ALA A 307 -2.01 -16.61 13.94
C ALA A 307 -2.64 -15.63 14.94
N ASP A 308 -3.27 -14.57 14.45
CA ASP A 308 -4.10 -13.68 15.27
C ASP A 308 -5.56 -14.13 15.18
N PRO A 309 -6.13 -14.77 16.23
CA PRO A 309 -7.48 -15.32 16.17
C PRO A 309 -8.57 -14.25 15.97
N SER A 310 -8.23 -12.98 16.19
CA SER A 310 -9.16 -11.86 16.03
C SER A 310 -9.25 -11.32 14.61
N ARG A 311 -8.37 -11.74 13.69
CA ARG A 311 -8.25 -11.14 12.35
C ARG A 311 -8.30 -12.16 11.23
N ARG A 312 -8.84 -11.71 10.09
CA ARG A 312 -8.82 -12.47 8.85
C ARG A 312 -7.38 -12.58 8.32
N PRO A 313 -6.95 -13.74 7.79
CA PRO A 313 -5.66 -13.88 7.15
C PRO A 313 -5.48 -12.85 6.03
N ASP A 314 -4.31 -12.24 6.01
CA ASP A 314 -3.89 -11.33 4.96
C ASP A 314 -3.05 -12.11 3.93
N PRO A 315 -3.41 -12.12 2.65
CA PRO A 315 -2.62 -12.84 1.64
C PRO A 315 -1.30 -12.15 1.27
N ARG A 316 -1.09 -10.88 1.63
CA ARG A 316 0.13 -10.11 1.26
C ARG A 316 1.44 -10.74 1.74
N PRO A 317 1.59 -11.17 3.00
CA PRO A 317 2.81 -11.80 3.49
C PRO A 317 3.24 -13.01 2.68
N ALA A 318 2.29 -13.83 2.22
CA ALA A 318 2.59 -15.06 1.48
C ALA A 318 3.16 -14.74 0.08
N LEU A 319 2.59 -13.73 -0.60
CA LEU A 319 3.10 -13.26 -1.90
C LEU A 319 4.49 -12.61 -1.76
N ILE A 320 4.66 -11.77 -0.73
CA ILE A 320 5.96 -11.13 -0.45
C ILE A 320 7.02 -12.18 -0.10
N ALA A 321 6.69 -13.16 0.73
CA ALA A 321 7.60 -14.26 1.07
C ALA A 321 8.09 -14.98 -0.20
N ASP A 322 7.16 -15.33 -1.10
CA ASP A 322 7.50 -16.01 -2.34
C ASP A 322 8.39 -15.15 -3.25
N GLY A 323 8.08 -13.86 -3.41
CA GLY A 323 8.91 -12.93 -4.19
C GLY A 323 10.30 -12.69 -3.60
N LEU A 324 10.46 -12.89 -2.30
CA LEU A 324 11.76 -12.88 -1.61
C LEU A 324 12.47 -14.24 -1.64
N GLY A 325 11.87 -15.28 -2.22
CA GLY A 325 12.39 -16.64 -2.23
C GLY A 325 12.31 -17.36 -0.88
N LEU A 326 11.43 -16.89 0.01
CA LEU A 326 11.25 -17.41 1.37
C LEU A 326 9.99 -18.28 1.48
N ALA A 327 10.02 -19.22 2.42
CA ALA A 327 8.81 -19.91 2.85
C ALA A 327 8.13 -19.12 3.97
N LEU A 328 6.81 -18.94 3.85
CA LEU A 328 6.00 -18.45 4.97
C LEU A 328 5.58 -19.65 5.82
N GLU A 329 6.04 -19.68 7.06
CA GLU A 329 5.64 -20.69 8.04
C GLU A 329 4.48 -20.16 8.88
N HIS A 330 3.46 -20.99 9.12
CA HIS A 330 2.33 -20.63 9.98
C HIS A 330 2.48 -21.31 11.33
N LEU A 331 2.55 -20.49 12.37
CA LEU A 331 2.59 -20.93 13.75
C LEU A 331 1.17 -20.97 14.33
N SER A 332 0.61 -22.17 14.44
CA SER A 332 -0.66 -22.39 15.15
C SER A 332 -0.44 -22.51 16.65
N ALA A 333 -1.37 -21.97 17.44
CA ALA A 333 -1.37 -22.18 18.90
C ALA A 333 -1.49 -23.68 19.19
N ARG A 334 -0.70 -24.17 20.15
CA ARG A 334 -0.80 -25.52 20.70
C ARG A 334 -1.62 -25.51 21.98
#